data_AF-A0A7S2JFX4-F1
#
_entry.id   AF-A0A7S2JFX4-F1
#
_cell.length_a   1.000
_cell.length_b   1.000
_cell.length_c   1.000
_cell.angle_alpha   90.00
_cell.angle_beta   90.00
_cell.angle_gamma   90.00
#
_symmetry.space_group_name_H-M   'P 1'
#
loop_
_entity.id
_entity.type
_entity.pdbx_description
1 polymer ?
#
loop_
_entity_poly.entity_id
_entity_poly.type
_entity_poly.pdbx_seq_one_letter_code
_entity_poly.pdbx_strand_id
1 'polypeptide(L)'
;RLVRAVRLVASFRSLWKLVQGLVHCFPTMVSAMLLILISIYIFACFGAELISKPLAGDSEVGHIIRGQFNTLPHIFLTLFQFISMDSTAAIYVPLIHRSPALCVYFLLLLVLIAIALMNLITALIVEEAISSAQMDEEMRAVYTRQKLKSVTPALQQLFQSLDDSGDGVVGIPELLSSIKDGLHL
;
A
#
# COMPACT_ATOMS: atom_id res chain seq x y z
N ARG A 1 7.97 35.75 19.49
CA ARG A 1 7.43 35.77 18.09
C ARG A 1 8.13 34.74 17.20
N LEU A 2 9.46 34.63 17.21
CA LEU A 2 10.23 33.64 16.42
C LEU A 2 9.89 32.15 16.71
N VAL A 3 9.60 31.78 17.96
CA VAL A 3 9.18 30.40 18.33
C VAL A 3 7.84 29.98 17.69
N ARG A 4 6.94 30.92 17.36
CA ARG A 4 5.71 30.63 16.60
C ARG A 4 6.04 30.33 15.13
N ALA A 5 6.96 31.09 14.53
CA ALA A 5 7.40 30.87 13.15
C ALA A 5 8.17 29.54 13.00
N VAL A 6 9.05 29.20 13.94
CA VAL A 6 9.77 27.91 13.94
C VAL A 6 8.80 26.73 14.10
N ARG A 7 7.78 26.84 14.96
CA ARG A 7 6.73 25.80 15.06
C ARG A 7 5.92 25.67 13.78
N LEU A 8 5.58 26.78 13.12
CA LEU A 8 4.83 26.76 11.86
C LEU A 8 5.64 26.09 10.74
N VAL A 9 6.94 26.41 10.64
CA VAL A 9 7.88 25.78 9.69
C VAL A 9 8.08 24.29 10.01
N ALA A 10 8.19 23.92 11.28
CA ALA A 10 8.29 22.52 11.70
C ALA A 10 7.00 21.72 11.40
N SER A 11 5.82 22.31 11.64
CA SER A 11 4.52 21.73 11.24
C SER A 11 4.40 21.59 9.73
N PHE A 12 4.85 22.58 8.96
CA PHE A 12 4.84 22.50 7.50
C PHE A 12 5.73 21.38 6.98
N ARG A 13 6.90 21.17 7.61
CA ARG A 13 7.81 20.05 7.27
C ARG A 13 7.23 18.70 7.66
N SER A 14 6.50 18.61 8.77
CA SER A 14 5.78 17.40 9.18
C SER A 14 4.61 17.08 8.24
N LEU A 15 3.79 18.09 7.90
CA LEU A 15 2.72 18.00 6.91
C LEU A 15 3.25 17.60 5.54
N TRP A 16 4.37 18.18 5.11
CA TRP A 16 5.00 17.84 3.83
C TRP A 16 5.43 16.38 3.76
N LYS A 17 5.98 15.81 4.85
CA LYS A 17 6.30 14.38 4.91
C LYS A 17 5.06 13.50 4.81
N LEU A 18 3.95 13.88 5.46
CA LEU A 18 2.69 13.16 5.36
C LEU A 18 2.12 13.22 3.93
N VAL A 19 2.15 14.40 3.29
CA VAL A 19 1.73 14.58 1.89
C VAL A 19 2.61 13.76 0.95
N GLN A 20 3.91 13.74 1.18
CA GLN A 20 4.85 12.96 0.37
C GLN A 20 4.59 11.45 0.50
N GLY A 21 4.28 10.97 1.70
CA GLY A 21 3.84 9.59 1.93
C GLY A 21 2.51 9.29 1.21
N LEU A 22 1.53 10.19 1.27
CA LEU A 22 0.25 10.03 0.58
C LEU A 22 0.42 9.97 -0.95
N VAL A 23 1.26 10.84 -1.51
CA VAL A 23 1.56 10.87 -2.95
C VAL A 23 2.31 9.61 -3.38
N HIS A 24 3.15 9.03 -2.52
CA HIS A 24 3.89 7.81 -2.83
C HIS A 24 2.95 6.60 -3.01
N CYS A 25 1.90 6.49 -2.20
CA CYS A 25 0.90 5.41 -2.32
C CYS A 25 -0.17 5.67 -3.39
N PHE A 26 -0.19 6.87 -3.99
CA PHE A 26 -1.20 7.28 -4.95
C PHE A 26 -1.31 6.38 -6.19
N PRO A 27 -0.22 5.95 -6.85
CA PRO A 27 -0.30 5.11 -8.06
C PRO A 27 -0.98 3.75 -7.81
N THR A 28 -0.65 3.11 -6.69
CA THR A 28 -1.26 1.84 -6.27
C THR A 28 -2.73 2.03 -5.94
N MET A 29 -3.07 3.12 -5.23
CA MET A 29 -4.46 3.47 -4.92
C MET A 29 -5.29 3.73 -6.18
N VAL A 30 -4.75 4.44 -7.18
CA VAL A 30 -5.45 4.72 -8.45
C VAL A 30 -5.77 3.43 -9.19
N SER A 31 -4.81 2.51 -9.28
CA SER A 31 -5.00 1.22 -9.97
C SER A 31 -6.14 0.42 -9.34
N ALA A 32 -6.22 0.40 -8.02
CA ALA A 32 -7.26 -0.32 -7.31
C ALA A 32 -8.62 0.40 -7.32
N MET A 33 -8.62 1.73 -7.23
CA MET A 33 -9.82 2.54 -7.42
C MET A 33 -10.43 2.27 -8.80
N LEU A 34 -9.59 2.14 -9.83
CA LEU A 34 -10.01 1.83 -11.19
C LEU A 34 -10.61 0.42 -11.30
N LEU A 35 -10.03 -0.58 -10.63
CA LEU A 35 -10.62 -1.93 -10.54
C LEU A 35 -11.99 -1.95 -9.88
N ILE A 36 -12.16 -1.19 -8.78
CA ILE A 36 -13.45 -1.03 -8.12
C ILE A 36 -14.44 -0.35 -9.08
N LEU A 37 -14.03 0.71 -9.76
CA LEU A 37 -14.88 1.46 -10.68
C LEU A 37 -15.37 0.60 -11.85
N ILE A 38 -14.48 -0.21 -12.43
CA ILE A 38 -14.83 -1.18 -13.48
C ILE A 38 -15.80 -2.22 -12.95
N SER A 39 -15.58 -2.72 -11.73
CA SER A 39 -16.49 -3.68 -11.11
C SER A 39 -17.89 -3.09 -10.95
N ILE A 40 -18.01 -1.86 -10.42
CA ILE A 40 -19.30 -1.16 -10.30
C ILE A 40 -19.95 -0.97 -11.67
N TYR A 41 -19.18 -0.63 -12.70
CA TYR A 41 -19.70 -0.46 -14.05
C TYR A 41 -20.32 -1.76 -14.60
N ILE A 42 -19.66 -2.90 -14.41
CA ILE A 42 -20.18 -4.22 -14.81
C ILE A 42 -21.50 -4.51 -14.08
N PHE A 43 -21.55 -4.28 -12.76
CA PHE A 43 -22.78 -4.46 -11.99
C PHE A 43 -23.88 -3.48 -12.39
N ALA A 44 -23.55 -2.25 -12.80
CA ALA A 44 -24.51 -1.28 -13.30
C ALA A 44 -25.18 -1.75 -14.60
N CYS A 45 -24.43 -2.38 -15.51
CA CYS A 45 -24.99 -3.01 -16.71
C CYS A 45 -25.97 -4.14 -16.33
N PHE A 46 -25.61 -4.99 -15.37
CA PHE A 46 -26.53 -6.00 -14.85
C PHE A 46 -27.76 -5.38 -14.19
N GLY A 47 -27.61 -4.31 -13.41
CA GLY A 47 -28.71 -3.59 -12.77
C GLY A 47 -29.70 -3.01 -13.79
N ALA A 48 -29.21 -2.53 -14.94
CA ALA A 48 -30.07 -2.08 -16.02
C ALA A 48 -30.96 -3.20 -16.55
N GLU A 49 -30.41 -4.41 -16.70
CA GLU A 49 -31.15 -5.57 -17.21
C GLU A 49 -32.08 -6.19 -16.16
N LEU A 50 -31.60 -6.36 -14.93
CA LEU A 50 -32.30 -7.07 -13.85
C LEU A 50 -33.33 -6.21 -13.11
N ILE A 51 -33.16 -4.89 -13.08
CA ILE A 51 -34.02 -3.97 -12.32
C ILE A 51 -34.80 -3.08 -13.29
N SER A 52 -34.09 -2.38 -14.18
CA SER A 52 -34.72 -1.31 -14.98
C SER A 52 -35.75 -1.85 -15.96
N LYS A 53 -35.44 -2.92 -16.73
CA LYS A 53 -36.38 -3.51 -17.68
C LYS A 53 -37.61 -4.19 -17.04
N PRO A 54 -37.46 -5.11 -16.07
CA PRO A 54 -38.61 -5.88 -15.57
C PRO A 54 -39.52 -5.09 -14.61
N LEU A 55 -38.99 -4.10 -13.89
CA LEU A 55 -39.77 -3.34 -12.90
C LEU A 55 -40.18 -1.94 -13.40
N ALA A 56 -39.83 -1.52 -14.62
CA ALA A 56 -40.20 -0.20 -15.18
C ALA A 56 -41.72 0.06 -15.20
N GLY A 57 -42.55 -0.98 -15.31
CA GLY A 57 -44.01 -0.87 -15.34
C GLY A 57 -44.68 -0.86 -13.97
N ASP A 58 -43.92 -0.98 -12.88
CA ASP A 58 -44.48 -1.12 -11.52
C ASP A 58 -44.89 0.24 -10.92
N SER A 59 -46.05 0.31 -10.29
CA SER A 59 -46.56 1.55 -9.67
C SER A 59 -45.86 1.89 -8.35
N GLU A 60 -45.38 0.90 -7.59
CA GLU A 60 -44.76 1.13 -6.28
C GLU A 60 -43.29 1.53 -6.41
N VAL A 61 -42.53 0.83 -7.25
CA VAL A 61 -41.08 1.05 -7.45
C VAL A 61 -40.74 1.83 -8.72
N GLY A 62 -41.71 2.11 -9.59
CA GLY A 62 -41.49 2.83 -10.84
C GLY A 62 -41.01 4.28 -10.68
N HIS A 63 -41.25 4.92 -9.52
CA HIS A 63 -40.69 6.24 -9.23
C HIS A 63 -39.17 6.17 -8.96
N ILE A 64 -38.73 5.14 -8.24
CA ILE A 64 -37.31 4.86 -7.96
C ILE A 64 -36.60 4.50 -9.26
N ILE A 65 -37.21 3.66 -10.09
CA ILE A 65 -36.58 3.22 -11.35
C ILE A 65 -36.42 4.39 -12.32
N ARG A 66 -37.43 5.26 -12.44
CA ARG A 66 -37.35 6.46 -13.28
C ARG A 66 -36.36 7.52 -12.77
N GLY A 67 -36.12 7.58 -11.47
CA GLY A 67 -35.14 8.51 -10.88
C GLY A 67 -33.71 7.97 -10.90
N GLN A 68 -33.53 6.76 -10.37
CA GLN A 68 -32.22 6.18 -10.05
C GLN A 68 -31.74 5.15 -11.09
N PHE A 69 -32.65 4.48 -11.80
CA PHE A 69 -32.32 3.41 -12.76
C PHE A 69 -32.63 3.74 -14.22
N ASN A 70 -32.80 5.03 -14.56
CA ASN A 70 -33.18 5.46 -15.90
C ASN A 70 -32.03 5.35 -16.92
N THR A 71 -30.82 5.73 -16.53
CA THR A 71 -29.64 5.70 -17.42
C THR A 71 -28.47 5.01 -16.74
N LEU A 72 -27.56 4.45 -17.53
CA LEU A 72 -26.39 3.73 -17.00
C LEU A 72 -25.56 4.57 -16.00
N PRO A 73 -25.30 5.88 -16.22
CA PRO A 73 -24.60 6.71 -15.24
C PRO A 73 -25.39 6.91 -13.93
N HIS A 74 -26.73 6.98 -13.99
CA HIS A 74 -27.56 7.07 -12.79
C HIS A 74 -27.54 5.76 -11.99
N ILE A 75 -27.56 4.62 -12.68
CA ILE A 75 -27.42 3.30 -12.05
C ILE A 75 -26.04 3.19 -11.40
N PHE A 76 -24.99 3.59 -12.12
CA PHE A 76 -23.63 3.63 -11.59
C PHE A 76 -23.55 4.47 -10.32
N LEU A 77 -24.11 5.68 -10.32
CA LEU A 77 -24.15 6.56 -9.15
C LEU A 77 -24.92 5.91 -7.98
N THR A 78 -26.04 5.26 -8.28
CA THR A 78 -26.88 4.57 -7.30
C THR A 78 -26.14 3.40 -6.65
N LEU A 79 -25.39 2.61 -7.44
CA LEU A 79 -24.56 1.53 -6.91
C LEU A 79 -23.36 2.07 -6.13
N PHE A 80 -22.78 3.19 -6.56
CA PHE A 80 -21.73 3.87 -5.81
C PHE A 80 -22.22 4.35 -4.44
N GLN A 81 -23.42 4.96 -4.38
CA GLN A 81 -24.10 5.29 -3.12
C GLN A 81 -24.38 4.06 -2.28
N PHE A 82 -24.84 2.97 -2.92
CA PHE A 82 -25.06 1.67 -2.26
C PHE A 82 -23.81 1.18 -1.52
N ILE A 83 -22.65 1.22 -2.19
CA ILE A 83 -21.35 0.82 -1.61
C ILE A 83 -20.91 1.77 -0.51
N SER A 84 -21.18 3.07 -0.68
CA SER A 84 -20.87 4.11 0.30
C SER A 84 -21.79 4.06 1.53
N MET A 85 -22.79 3.18 1.53
CA MET A 85 -23.84 3.10 2.55
C MET A 85 -24.61 4.41 2.74
N ASP A 86 -24.64 5.25 1.69
CA ASP A 86 -25.29 6.55 1.72
C ASP A 86 -26.77 6.46 1.33
N SER A 87 -27.65 6.62 2.33
CA SER A 87 -29.12 6.66 2.15
C SER A 87 -29.69 5.52 1.28
N THR A 88 -29.14 4.32 1.39
CA THR A 88 -29.34 3.22 0.42
C THR A 88 -30.60 2.40 0.71
N ALA A 89 -31.00 2.31 1.98
CA ALA A 89 -32.16 1.53 2.43
C ALA A 89 -33.46 1.95 1.75
N ALA A 90 -33.64 3.25 1.48
CA ALA A 90 -34.80 3.77 0.77
C ALA A 90 -34.92 3.25 -0.67
N ILE A 91 -33.81 2.79 -1.26
CA ILE A 91 -33.75 2.31 -2.65
C ILE A 91 -33.86 0.78 -2.67
N TYR A 92 -32.99 0.05 -1.98
CA TYR A 92 -32.94 -1.41 -2.15
C TYR A 92 -34.06 -2.16 -1.41
N VAL A 93 -34.56 -1.66 -0.27
CA VAL A 93 -35.63 -2.33 0.51
C VAL A 93 -36.93 -2.48 -0.30
N PRO A 94 -37.50 -1.42 -0.92
CA PRO A 94 -38.70 -1.58 -1.74
C PRO A 94 -38.45 -2.44 -2.99
N LEU A 95 -37.24 -2.40 -3.56
CA LEU A 95 -36.85 -3.28 -4.66
C LEU A 95 -36.86 -4.77 -4.25
N ILE A 96 -36.31 -5.10 -3.07
CA ILE A 96 -36.29 -6.48 -2.55
C ILE A 96 -37.69 -6.95 -2.16
N HIS A 97 -38.51 -6.10 -1.55
CA HIS A 97 -39.90 -6.45 -1.26
C HIS A 97 -40.66 -6.82 -2.54
N ARG A 98 -40.37 -6.13 -3.64
CA ARG A 98 -41.00 -6.44 -4.92
C ARG A 98 -40.44 -7.70 -5.59
N SER A 99 -39.12 -7.86 -5.56
CA SER A 99 -38.42 -9.02 -6.12
C SER A 99 -37.36 -9.52 -5.14
N PRO A 100 -37.66 -10.56 -4.33
CA PRO A 100 -36.73 -11.09 -3.34
C PRO A 100 -35.41 -11.60 -3.93
N ALA A 101 -35.41 -11.98 -5.21
CA ALA A 101 -34.21 -12.40 -5.94
C ALA A 101 -33.15 -11.28 -6.02
N LEU A 102 -33.56 -10.00 -5.98
CA LEU A 102 -32.64 -8.86 -5.98
C LEU A 102 -31.79 -8.80 -4.70
N CYS A 103 -32.22 -9.45 -3.61
CA CYS A 103 -31.42 -9.57 -2.40
C CYS A 103 -30.07 -10.24 -2.68
N VAL A 104 -30.07 -11.31 -3.48
CA VAL A 104 -28.84 -12.01 -3.88
C VAL A 104 -27.94 -11.10 -4.71
N TYR A 105 -28.51 -10.30 -5.61
CA TYR A 105 -27.75 -9.35 -6.43
C TYR A 105 -27.04 -8.29 -5.57
N PHE A 106 -27.76 -7.62 -4.67
CA PHE A 106 -27.17 -6.60 -3.79
C PHE A 106 -26.17 -7.19 -2.78
N LEU A 107 -26.46 -8.38 -2.24
CA LEU A 107 -25.54 -9.07 -1.33
C LEU A 107 -24.25 -9.48 -2.03
N LEU A 108 -24.35 -10.04 -3.25
CA LEU A 108 -23.19 -10.44 -4.03
C LEU A 108 -22.32 -9.24 -4.41
N LEU A 109 -22.95 -8.12 -4.81
CA LEU A 109 -22.25 -6.85 -5.03
C LEU A 109 -21.47 -6.41 -3.78
N LEU A 110 -22.12 -6.44 -2.61
CA LEU A 110 -21.52 -6.02 -1.35
C LEU A 110 -20.34 -6.91 -0.95
N VAL A 111 -20.50 -8.23 -1.02
CA VAL A 111 -19.43 -9.19 -0.68
C VAL A 111 -18.26 -9.07 -1.65
N LEU A 112 -18.52 -8.98 -2.96
CA LEU A 112 -17.47 -8.86 -3.97
C LEU A 112 -16.66 -7.58 -3.76
N ILE A 113 -17.32 -6.46 -3.51
CA ILE A 113 -16.64 -5.18 -3.29
C ILE A 113 -15.90 -5.17 -1.95
N ALA A 114 -16.47 -5.78 -0.90
CA ALA A 114 -15.77 -5.95 0.37
C ALA A 114 -14.48 -6.77 0.17
N ILE A 115 -14.53 -7.89 -0.56
CA ILE A 115 -13.34 -8.70 -0.89
C ILE A 115 -12.34 -7.89 -1.72
N ALA A 116 -12.80 -7.14 -2.72
CA ALA A 116 -11.93 -6.30 -3.55
C ALA A 116 -11.23 -5.21 -2.72
N LEU A 117 -11.94 -4.55 -1.80
CA LEU A 117 -11.38 -3.58 -0.86
C LEU A 117 -10.38 -4.22 0.09
N MET A 118 -10.69 -5.40 0.63
CA MET A 118 -9.76 -6.14 1.50
C MET A 118 -8.48 -6.56 0.76
N ASN A 119 -8.61 -7.00 -0.48
CA ASN A 119 -7.47 -7.35 -1.33
C ASN A 119 -6.61 -6.11 -1.66
N LEU A 120 -7.24 -4.95 -1.86
CA LEU A 120 -6.53 -3.67 -2.00
C LEU A 120 -5.75 -3.32 -0.73
N ILE A 121 -6.39 -3.37 0.43
CA ILE A 121 -5.72 -3.09 1.71
C ILE A 121 -4.54 -4.05 1.91
N THR A 122 -4.73 -5.34 1.60
CA THR A 122 -3.68 -6.35 1.67
C THR A 122 -2.53 -6.03 0.73
N ALA A 123 -2.81 -5.67 -0.52
CA ALA A 123 -1.78 -5.29 -1.49
C ALA A 123 -0.96 -4.08 -1.02
N LEU A 124 -1.61 -3.05 -0.44
CA LEU A 124 -0.94 -1.89 0.13
C LEU A 124 -0.04 -2.26 1.32
N ILE A 125 -0.52 -3.11 2.22
CA ILE A 125 0.28 -3.59 3.36
C ILE A 125 1.49 -4.39 2.86
N VAL A 126 1.32 -5.23 1.83
CA VAL A 126 2.41 -6.00 1.22
C VAL A 126 3.43 -5.08 0.56
N GLU A 127 2.99 -4.07 -0.19
CA GLU A 127 3.87 -3.10 -0.84
C GLU A 127 4.70 -2.31 0.20
N GLU A 128 4.06 -1.85 1.29
CA GLU A 128 4.75 -1.19 2.39
C GLU A 128 5.74 -2.13 3.11
N ALA A 129 5.35 -3.39 3.34
CA ALA A 129 6.24 -4.37 3.96
C ALA A 129 7.47 -4.68 3.11
N ILE A 130 7.30 -4.79 1.78
CA ILE A 130 8.40 -4.99 0.82
C ILE A 130 9.30 -3.75 0.79
N SER A 131 8.73 -2.55 0.71
CA SER A 131 9.48 -1.28 0.73
C SER A 131 10.30 -1.13 2.01
N SER A 132 9.70 -1.43 3.18
CA SER A 132 10.41 -1.43 4.46
C SER A 132 11.55 -2.45 4.50
N ALA A 133 11.34 -3.66 4.00
CA ALA A 133 12.37 -4.69 3.96
C ALA A 133 13.55 -4.30 3.06
N GLN A 134 13.28 -3.67 1.91
CA GLN A 134 14.32 -3.17 1.00
C GLN A 134 15.14 -2.05 1.64
N MET A 135 14.50 -1.09 2.33
CA MET A 135 15.20 -0.03 3.06
C MET A 135 16.12 -0.58 4.15
N ASP A 136 15.68 -1.61 4.89
CA ASP A 136 16.51 -2.26 5.92
C ASP A 136 17.71 -3.00 5.33
N GLU A 137 17.55 -3.65 4.17
CA GLU A 137 18.64 -4.34 3.47
C GLU A 137 19.70 -3.36 2.95
N GLU A 138 19.27 -2.28 2.30
CA GLU A 138 20.16 -1.21 1.84
C GLU A 138 20.94 -0.60 3.01
N MET A 139 20.26 -0.33 4.13
CA MET A 139 20.89 0.22 5.32
C MET A 139 21.96 -0.74 5.88
N ARG A 140 21.68 -2.04 5.96
CA ARG A 140 22.67 -3.06 6.39
C ARG A 140 23.87 -3.15 5.45
N ALA A 141 23.65 -3.06 4.14
CA ALA A 141 24.74 -3.07 3.16
C ALA A 141 25.65 -1.85 3.33
N VAL A 142 25.08 -0.67 3.57
CA VAL A 142 25.82 0.56 3.86
C VAL A 142 26.63 0.42 5.17
N TYR A 143 26.01 -0.06 6.26
CA TYR A 143 26.72 -0.29 7.53
C TYR A 143 27.88 -1.28 7.38
N THR A 144 27.68 -2.37 6.65
CA THR A 144 28.71 -3.39 6.43
C THR A 144 29.90 -2.80 5.66
N ARG A 145 29.63 -2.02 4.60
CA ARG A 145 30.68 -1.32 3.85
C ARG A 145 31.42 -0.29 4.70
N GLN A 146 30.71 0.46 5.55
CA GLN A 146 31.33 1.43 6.45
C GLN A 146 32.23 0.74 7.49
N LYS A 147 31.77 -0.39 8.06
CA LYS A 147 32.55 -1.18 9.02
C LYS A 147 33.78 -1.82 8.38
N LEU A 148 33.67 -2.32 7.15
CA LEU A 148 34.83 -2.79 6.40
C LEU A 148 35.84 -1.67 6.21
N LYS A 149 35.41 -0.50 5.72
CA LYS A 149 36.29 0.68 5.53
C LYS A 149 36.96 1.16 6.82
N SER A 150 36.30 1.08 7.96
CA SER A 150 36.90 1.50 9.24
C SER A 150 37.88 0.48 9.81
N VAL A 151 37.74 -0.81 9.49
CA VAL A 151 38.64 -1.88 9.95
C VAL A 151 39.83 -2.08 9.00
N THR A 152 39.70 -1.75 7.71
CA THR A 152 40.80 -1.81 6.74
C THR A 152 42.10 -1.13 7.21
N PRO A 153 42.11 0.12 7.73
CA PRO A 153 43.34 0.76 8.17
C PRO A 153 43.97 0.06 9.38
N ALA A 154 43.15 -0.43 10.32
CA ALA A 154 43.66 -1.18 11.47
C ALA A 154 44.27 -2.53 11.06
N LEU A 155 43.66 -3.23 10.10
CA LEU A 155 44.23 -4.44 9.51
C LEU A 155 45.54 -4.15 8.77
N GLN A 156 45.61 -3.09 7.97
CA GLN A 156 46.83 -2.69 7.29
C GLN A 156 47.96 -2.37 8.28
N GLN A 157 47.66 -1.67 9.37
CA GLN A 157 48.62 -1.40 10.43
C GLN A 157 49.09 -2.69 11.12
N LEU A 158 48.18 -3.63 11.40
CA LEU A 158 48.52 -4.94 11.96
C LEU A 158 49.42 -5.75 11.03
N PHE A 159 49.07 -5.82 9.74
CA PHE A 159 49.89 -6.52 8.75
C PHE A 159 51.28 -5.89 8.61
N GLN A 160 51.36 -4.55 8.58
CA GLN A 160 52.65 -3.84 8.58
C GLN A 160 53.47 -4.06 9.85
N SER A 161 52.84 -4.30 11.00
CA SER A 161 53.57 -4.62 12.24
C SER A 161 54.05 -6.07 12.33
N LEU A 162 53.52 -6.95 11.47
CA LEU A 162 53.88 -8.38 11.41
C LEU A 162 54.87 -8.67 10.27
N ASP A 163 54.94 -7.79 9.27
CA ASP A 163 55.82 -7.88 8.11
C ASP A 163 57.22 -7.32 8.45
N ASP A 164 58.05 -8.15 9.08
CA ASP A 164 59.44 -7.81 9.43
C ASP A 164 60.36 -7.75 8.20
N SER A 165 60.01 -8.44 7.10
CA SER A 165 60.81 -8.45 5.87
C SER A 165 60.52 -7.26 4.95
N GLY A 166 59.36 -6.61 5.10
CA GLY A 166 58.93 -5.43 4.36
C GLY A 166 58.58 -5.72 2.90
N ASP A 167 58.33 -6.98 2.56
CA ASP A 167 58.02 -7.41 1.19
C ASP A 167 56.51 -7.29 0.86
N GLY A 168 55.70 -6.90 1.85
CA GLY A 168 54.25 -6.73 1.73
C GLY A 168 53.46 -8.02 1.90
N VAL A 169 54.10 -9.12 2.28
CA VAL A 169 53.51 -10.46 2.41
C VAL A 169 53.91 -11.10 3.73
N VAL A 170 52.96 -11.28 4.64
CA VAL A 170 53.25 -12.00 5.89
C VAL A 170 53.33 -13.51 5.65
N GLY A 171 54.55 -14.04 5.73
CA GLY A 171 54.81 -15.47 5.64
C GLY A 171 54.44 -16.24 6.92
N ILE A 172 54.17 -17.55 6.81
CA ILE A 172 54.01 -18.44 7.98
C ILE A 172 55.16 -18.32 9.00
N PRO A 173 56.44 -18.15 8.59
CA PRO A 173 57.54 -17.97 9.54
C PRO A 173 57.44 -16.70 10.38
N GLU A 174 57.08 -15.56 9.77
CA GLU A 174 56.92 -14.25 10.44
C GLU A 174 55.71 -14.26 11.38
N LEU A 175 54.63 -14.91 10.95
CA LEU A 175 53.43 -15.08 11.77
C LEU A 175 53.72 -15.92 13.02
N LEU A 176 54.57 -16.94 12.90
CA LEU A 176 55.03 -17.77 14.02
C LEU A 176 55.97 -17.03 14.97
N SER A 177 56.87 -16.18 14.48
CA SER A 177 57.74 -15.38 15.35
C SER A 177 56.95 -14.36 16.16
N SER A 178 56.01 -13.64 15.55
CA SER A 178 55.21 -12.65 16.27
C SER A 178 54.26 -13.27 17.30
N ILE A 179 53.69 -14.47 17.04
CA ILE A 179 52.90 -15.19 18.05
C ILE A 179 53.78 -15.62 19.23
N LYS A 180 55.03 -16.03 18.96
CA LYS A 180 55.97 -16.47 19.99
C LYS A 180 56.40 -15.31 20.88
N ASP A 181 56.67 -14.14 20.29
CA ASP A 181 57.01 -12.92 21.02
C ASP A 181 55.81 -12.34 21.80
N GLY A 182 54.59 -12.44 21.25
CA GLY A 182 53.36 -12.03 21.93
C GLY A 182 52.94 -12.96 23.09
N LEU A 183 53.42 -14.20 23.12
CA LEU A 183 53.18 -15.17 24.21
C LEU A 183 54.21 -15.08 25.36
N HIS A 184 55.21 -14.20 25.27
CA HIS A 184 56.21 -13.97 26.33
C HIS A 184 55.80 -12.91 27.37
N LEU A 185 54.49 -12.77 27.63
CA LEU A 185 53.93 -12.17 28.84
C LEU A 185 53.66 -13.25 29.90
#